data_AF-V9E6U6-F1
#
_entry.id   AF-V9E6U6-F1
#
_cell.length_a   1.000
_cell.length_b   1.000
_cell.length_c   1.000
_cell.angle_alpha   90.00
_cell.angle_beta   90.00
_cell.angle_gamma   90.00
#
_symmetry.space_group_name_H-M   'P 1'
#
loop_
_entity.id
_entity.type
_entity.pdbx_description
1 polymer ?
#
loop_
_entity_poly.entity_id
_entity_poly.type
_entity_poly.pdbx_seq_one_letter_code
_entity_poly.pdbx_strand_id
1 'polypeptide(L)'
;MDDHHDLQTIELPEHDRVDGERLGRALAHVSAQTNSIAEHQAELQHRQSRHEEEQQRFVEQRVAAARGEAEARCNALVFAIQQTYGDPLALEHQAQIADQFALSELVERRMHAAVLDMEQEINLRVEKHLQDLCRNIADYAKDQLKLAVQRTDDNTGTLMNDELQDQQNMQQASIARSLLSWFEASYTNTTAQ
;
A
#
# COMPACT_ATOMS: atom_id res chain seq x y z
N MET A 1 -85.86 -51.35 89.71
CA MET A 1 -84.80 -50.89 90.62
C MET A 1 -83.69 -50.43 89.70
N ASP A 2 -83.66 -49.13 89.43
CA ASP A 2 -82.76 -48.51 88.47
C ASP A 2 -81.65 -47.82 89.27
N ASP A 3 -80.52 -48.52 89.44
CA ASP A 3 -79.31 -47.93 89.99
C ASP A 3 -78.42 -47.46 88.82
N HIS A 4 -78.51 -46.17 88.52
CA HIS A 4 -77.59 -45.46 87.65
C HIS A 4 -76.17 -45.52 88.24
N HIS A 5 -75.21 -46.04 87.48
CA HIS A 5 -73.79 -45.96 87.80
C HIS A 5 -73.30 -44.52 87.68
N ASP A 6 -73.12 -43.87 88.83
CA ASP A 6 -72.34 -42.64 88.99
C ASP A 6 -70.87 -42.91 88.67
N LEU A 7 -70.40 -42.35 87.55
CA LEU A 7 -68.97 -42.21 87.28
C LEU A 7 -68.37 -41.28 88.33
N GLN A 8 -67.70 -41.87 89.32
CA GLN A 8 -66.90 -41.14 90.31
C GLN A 8 -65.88 -40.28 89.58
N THR A 9 -66.11 -38.96 89.66
CA THR A 9 -65.14 -37.95 89.28
C THR A 9 -64.00 -38.05 90.28
N ILE A 10 -62.83 -38.50 89.83
CA ILE A 10 -61.62 -38.59 90.66
C ILE A 10 -61.25 -37.15 91.06
N GLU A 11 -61.51 -36.78 92.32
CA GLU A 11 -61.09 -35.50 92.88
C GLU A 11 -59.57 -35.51 93.10
N LEU A 12 -58.88 -34.62 92.39
CA LEU A 12 -57.46 -34.33 92.63
C LEU A 12 -57.27 -33.75 94.05
N PRO A 13 -56.16 -34.09 94.75
CA PRO A 13 -55.84 -33.56 96.08
C PRO A 13 -55.93 -32.02 96.12
N GLU A 14 -56.42 -31.44 97.22
CA GLU A 14 -56.62 -29.98 97.33
C GLU A 14 -55.36 -29.14 97.09
N HIS A 15 -54.18 -29.73 97.31
CA HIS A 15 -52.89 -29.08 97.09
C HIS A 15 -52.55 -28.88 95.60
N ASP A 16 -53.23 -29.59 94.69
CA ASP A 16 -53.08 -29.50 93.22
C ASP A 16 -54.25 -28.76 92.55
N ARG A 17 -55.25 -28.27 93.32
CA ARG A 17 -56.37 -27.46 92.79
C ARG A 17 -55.89 -26.04 92.50
N VAL A 18 -55.73 -25.71 91.21
CA VAL A 18 -55.48 -24.33 90.75
C VAL A 18 -56.81 -23.57 90.79
N ASP A 19 -56.91 -22.55 91.64
CA ASP A 19 -58.04 -21.62 91.62
C ASP A 19 -57.94 -20.65 90.42
N GLY A 20 -59.10 -20.13 89.99
CA GLY A 20 -59.18 -19.22 88.84
C GLY A 20 -58.36 -17.93 89.03
N GLU A 21 -58.10 -17.52 90.28
CA GLU A 21 -57.35 -16.31 90.60
C GLU A 21 -55.84 -16.48 90.37
N ARG A 22 -55.24 -17.61 90.78
CA ARG A 22 -53.83 -17.95 90.45
C ARG A 22 -53.64 -18.09 88.95
N LEU A 23 -54.58 -18.73 88.25
CA LEU A 23 -54.52 -18.85 86.79
C LEU A 23 -54.61 -17.47 86.11
N GLY A 24 -55.55 -16.62 86.54
CA GLY A 24 -55.70 -15.26 86.00
C GLY A 24 -54.46 -14.39 86.20
N ARG A 25 -53.83 -14.44 87.38
CA ARG A 25 -52.57 -13.74 87.65
C ARG A 25 -51.42 -14.24 86.79
N ALA A 26 -51.29 -15.56 86.64
CA ALA A 26 -50.26 -16.15 85.78
C ALA A 26 -50.46 -15.76 84.31
N LEU A 27 -51.69 -15.76 83.80
CA LEU A 27 -52.02 -15.33 82.44
C LEU A 27 -51.74 -13.85 82.21
N ALA A 28 -52.08 -12.98 83.17
CA ALA A 28 -51.75 -11.56 83.08
C ALA A 28 -50.24 -11.32 83.06
N HIS A 29 -49.48 -12.04 83.90
CA HIS A 29 -48.02 -11.96 83.92
C HIS A 29 -47.40 -12.44 82.60
N VAL A 30 -47.81 -13.60 82.10
CA VAL A 30 -47.33 -14.14 80.81
C VAL A 30 -47.72 -13.21 79.66
N SER A 31 -48.91 -12.61 79.68
CA SER A 31 -49.34 -11.64 78.66
C SER A 31 -48.48 -10.38 78.69
N ALA A 32 -48.21 -9.82 79.88
CA ALA A 32 -47.35 -8.66 80.03
C ALA A 32 -45.92 -8.95 79.57
N GLN A 33 -45.38 -10.12 79.91
CA GLN A 33 -44.05 -10.57 79.47
C GLN A 33 -43.99 -10.76 77.95
N THR A 34 -45.01 -11.40 77.36
CA THR A 34 -45.10 -11.60 75.91
C THR A 34 -45.16 -10.26 75.17
N ASN A 35 -45.92 -9.29 75.69
CA ASN A 35 -46.00 -7.95 75.10
C ASN A 35 -44.65 -7.21 75.18
N SER A 36 -43.98 -7.29 76.33
CA SER A 36 -42.63 -6.70 76.50
C SER A 36 -41.60 -7.31 75.55
N ILE A 37 -41.66 -8.63 75.31
CA ILE A 37 -40.78 -9.31 74.34
C ILE A 37 -41.09 -8.84 72.92
N ALA A 38 -42.37 -8.73 72.54
CA ALA A 38 -42.77 -8.27 71.21
C ALA A 38 -42.31 -6.83 70.95
N GLU A 39 -42.46 -5.94 71.93
CA GLU A 39 -41.98 -4.55 71.85
C GLU A 39 -40.46 -4.49 71.68
N HIS A 40 -39.71 -5.26 72.48
CA HIS A 40 -38.25 -5.29 72.38
C HIS A 40 -37.78 -5.84 71.03
N GLN A 41 -38.50 -6.83 70.48
CA GLN A 41 -38.17 -7.42 69.19
C GLN A 41 -38.46 -6.46 68.02
N ALA A 42 -39.55 -5.70 68.08
CA ALA A 42 -39.83 -4.64 67.12
C ALA A 42 -38.76 -3.54 67.17
N GLU A 43 -38.31 -3.16 68.36
CA GLU A 43 -37.25 -2.16 68.52
C GLU A 43 -35.91 -2.64 67.97
N LEU A 44 -35.55 -3.91 68.21
CA LEU A 44 -34.33 -4.52 67.66
C LEU A 44 -34.35 -4.54 66.14
N GLN A 45 -35.48 -4.93 65.52
CA GLN A 45 -35.63 -4.92 64.06
C GLN A 45 -35.49 -3.51 63.48
N HIS A 46 -36.10 -2.51 64.14
CA HIS A 46 -35.98 -1.12 63.71
C HIS A 46 -34.54 -0.60 63.81
N ARG A 47 -33.83 -0.94 64.90
CA ARG A 47 -32.42 -0.58 65.05
C ARG A 47 -31.53 -1.26 64.01
N GLN A 48 -31.78 -2.53 63.70
CA GLN A 48 -31.04 -3.26 62.66
C GLN A 48 -31.25 -2.64 61.28
N SER A 49 -32.50 -2.39 60.89
CA SER A 49 -32.82 -1.78 59.59
C SER A 49 -32.17 -0.39 59.46
N ARG A 50 -32.21 0.44 60.50
CA ARG A 50 -31.54 1.74 60.48
C ARG A 50 -30.02 1.60 60.29
N HIS A 51 -29.40 0.64 60.98
CA HIS A 51 -27.96 0.44 60.88
C HIS A 51 -27.55 -0.03 59.48
N GLU A 52 -28.32 -0.93 58.87
CA GLU A 52 -28.10 -1.38 57.49
C GLU A 52 -28.21 -0.22 56.49
N GLU A 53 -29.22 0.64 56.63
CA GLU A 53 -29.36 1.83 55.79
C GLU A 53 -28.18 2.80 55.94
N GLU A 54 -27.72 3.03 57.17
CA GLU A 54 -26.57 3.91 57.43
C GLU A 54 -25.28 3.34 56.83
N GLN A 55 -25.04 2.03 56.97
CA GLN A 55 -23.90 1.36 56.34
C GLN A 55 -23.96 1.46 54.82
N GLN A 56 -25.14 1.22 54.23
CA GLN A 56 -25.32 1.31 52.79
C GLN A 56 -25.01 2.72 52.28
N ARG A 57 -25.56 3.75 52.94
CA ARG A 57 -25.26 5.16 52.58
C ARG A 57 -23.77 5.49 52.70
N PHE A 58 -23.11 5.00 53.75
CA PHE A 58 -21.67 5.20 53.93
C PHE A 58 -20.86 4.56 52.78
N VAL A 59 -21.18 3.32 52.41
CA VAL A 59 -20.51 2.61 51.31
C VAL A 59 -20.76 3.34 49.99
N GLU A 60 -22.01 3.70 49.69
CA GLU A 60 -22.36 4.43 48.46
C GLU A 60 -21.61 5.75 48.34
N GLN A 61 -21.58 6.54 49.42
CA GLN A 61 -20.83 7.80 49.45
C GLN A 61 -19.34 7.58 49.23
N ARG A 62 -18.76 6.54 49.83
CA ARG A 62 -17.34 6.22 49.71
C ARG A 62 -16.97 5.75 48.31
N VAL A 63 -17.82 4.94 47.68
CA VAL A 63 -17.66 4.48 46.30
C VAL A 63 -17.81 5.65 45.34
N ALA A 64 -18.80 6.52 45.53
CA ALA A 64 -18.99 7.72 44.70
C ALA A 64 -17.77 8.64 44.77
N ALA A 65 -17.24 8.89 45.97
CA ALA A 65 -16.03 9.70 46.14
C ALA A 65 -14.81 9.07 45.45
N ALA A 66 -14.61 7.76 45.61
CA ALA A 66 -13.50 7.06 44.96
C ALA A 66 -13.60 7.09 43.43
N ARG A 67 -14.82 6.97 42.88
CA ARG A 67 -15.06 7.12 41.43
C ARG A 67 -14.73 8.51 40.93
N GLY A 68 -15.19 9.55 41.63
CA GLY A 68 -14.89 10.94 41.27
C GLY A 68 -13.38 11.23 41.30
N GLU A 69 -12.67 10.71 42.31
CA GLU A 69 -11.20 10.85 42.38
C GLU A 69 -10.50 10.12 41.22
N ALA A 70 -10.91 8.89 40.92
CA ALA A 70 -10.35 8.12 39.81
C ALA A 70 -10.57 8.83 38.46
N GLU A 71 -11.77 9.37 38.22
CA GLU A 71 -12.10 10.11 37.01
C GLU A 71 -11.27 11.40 36.89
N ALA A 72 -11.13 12.16 37.98
CA ALA A 72 -10.28 13.34 38.01
C ALA A 72 -8.81 13.00 37.69
N ARG A 73 -8.29 11.90 38.23
CA ARG A 73 -6.93 11.43 37.95
C ARG A 73 -6.77 10.99 36.49
N CYS A 74 -7.74 10.25 35.94
CA CYS A 74 -7.73 9.89 34.52
C CYS A 74 -7.74 11.12 33.62
N ASN A 75 -8.60 12.10 33.89
CA ASN A 75 -8.68 13.33 33.10
C ASN A 75 -7.37 14.13 33.18
N ALA A 76 -6.75 14.22 34.37
CA ALA A 76 -5.45 14.86 34.53
C ALA A 76 -4.34 14.15 33.73
N LEU A 77 -4.34 12.81 33.70
CA LEU A 77 -3.40 12.03 32.90
C LEU A 77 -3.60 12.25 31.39
N VAL A 78 -4.84 12.22 30.91
CA VAL A 78 -5.15 12.51 29.50
C VAL A 78 -4.64 13.90 29.11
N PHE A 79 -4.89 14.90 29.94
CA PHE A 79 -4.42 16.26 29.70
C PHE A 79 -2.88 16.35 29.70
N ALA A 80 -2.20 15.70 30.65
CA ALA A 80 -0.74 15.67 30.69
C ALA A 80 -0.12 15.00 29.45
N ILE A 81 -0.74 13.92 28.96
CA ILE A 81 -0.31 13.24 27.73
C ILE A 81 -0.48 14.17 26.53
N GLN A 82 -1.64 14.84 26.39
CA GLN A 82 -1.89 15.81 25.33
C GLN A 82 -0.93 16.99 25.37
N GLN A 83 -0.55 17.49 26.55
CA GLN A 83 0.45 18.54 26.67
C GLN A 83 1.86 18.08 26.25
N THR A 84 2.21 16.83 26.56
CA THR A 84 3.55 16.31 26.30
C THR A 84 3.75 15.95 24.83
N TYR A 85 2.75 15.30 24.23
CA TYR A 85 2.87 14.74 22.88
C TYR A 85 2.01 15.48 21.84
N GLY A 86 1.16 16.42 22.26
CA GLY A 86 0.16 17.01 21.37
C GLY A 86 -1.06 16.11 21.20
N ASP A 87 -1.97 16.52 20.31
CA ASP A 87 -3.12 15.69 19.94
C ASP A 87 -2.64 14.49 19.11
N PRO A 88 -2.82 13.24 19.57
CA PRO A 88 -2.40 12.06 18.83
C PRO A 88 -3.00 11.98 17.42
N LEU A 89 -4.21 12.53 17.19
CA LEU A 89 -4.80 12.58 15.85
C LEU A 89 -4.08 13.56 14.94
N ALA A 90 -3.63 14.70 15.48
CA ALA A 90 -2.85 15.68 14.73
C ALA A 90 -1.47 15.11 14.35
N LEU A 91 -0.83 14.38 15.27
CA LEU A 91 0.44 13.69 15.01
C LEU A 91 0.29 12.63 13.91
N GLU A 92 -0.76 11.82 13.96
CA GLU A 92 -1.03 10.80 12.93
C GLU A 92 -1.24 11.43 11.56
N HIS A 93 -2.02 12.53 11.50
CA HIS A 93 -2.24 13.25 10.25
C HIS A 93 -0.94 13.86 9.70
N GLN A 94 -0.11 14.44 10.57
CA GLN A 94 1.18 15.00 10.18
C GLN A 94 2.13 13.92 9.65
N ALA A 95 2.16 12.74 10.28
CA ALA A 95 2.93 11.60 9.80
C ALA A 95 2.45 11.12 8.42
N GLN A 96 1.13 11.01 8.21
CA GLN A 96 0.55 10.63 6.92
C GLN A 96 0.92 11.62 5.80
N ILE A 97 0.87 12.93 6.08
CA ILE A 97 1.27 13.96 5.11
C ILE A 97 2.76 13.80 4.76
N ALA A 98 3.62 13.60 5.77
CA ALA A 98 5.05 13.43 5.56
C ALA A 98 5.37 12.18 4.71
N ASP A 99 4.71 11.06 5.00
CA ASP A 99 4.84 9.83 4.21
C ASP A 99 4.37 10.00 2.77
N GLN A 100 3.24 10.68 2.57
CA GLN A 100 2.72 10.95 1.23
C GLN A 100 3.67 11.83 0.42
N PHE A 101 4.28 12.84 1.07
CA PHE A 101 5.27 13.69 0.44
C PHE A 101 6.54 12.91 0.07
N ALA A 102 7.06 12.10 0.99
CA ALA A 102 8.24 11.26 0.76
C ALA A 102 8.03 10.26 -0.38
N LEU A 103 6.84 9.65 -0.47
CA LEU A 103 6.47 8.77 -1.58
C LEU A 103 6.41 9.53 -2.90
N SER A 104 5.82 10.72 -2.92
CA SER A 104 5.74 11.55 -4.13
C SER A 104 7.14 11.92 -4.64
N GLU A 105 8.01 12.38 -3.75
CA GLU A 105 9.39 12.75 -4.09
C GLU A 105 10.20 11.53 -4.58
N LEU A 106 10.00 10.36 -3.97
CA LEU A 106 10.65 9.12 -4.41
C LEU A 106 10.21 8.72 -5.82
N VAL A 107 8.90 8.80 -6.12
CA VAL A 107 8.35 8.49 -7.44
C VAL A 107 8.90 9.46 -8.48
N GLU A 108 8.92 10.75 -8.18
CA GLU A 108 9.46 11.78 -9.08
C GLU A 108 10.94 11.54 -9.39
N ARG A 109 11.76 11.29 -8.37
CA ARG A 109 13.19 10.96 -8.55
C ARG A 109 13.39 9.70 -9.39
N ARG A 110 12.60 8.65 -9.16
CA ARG A 110 12.67 7.41 -9.94
C ARG A 110 12.26 7.62 -11.39
N MET A 111 11.20 8.40 -11.62
CA MET A 111 10.72 8.72 -12.96
C MET A 111 11.78 9.52 -13.71
N HIS A 112 12.37 10.54 -13.10
CA HIS A 112 13.47 11.31 -13.71
C HIS A 112 14.68 10.44 -14.05
N ALA A 113 15.11 9.55 -13.14
CA ALA A 113 16.21 8.64 -13.41
C ALA A 113 15.90 7.70 -14.58
N ALA A 114 14.69 7.13 -14.63
CA ALA A 114 14.27 6.24 -15.72
C ALA A 114 14.22 6.97 -17.08
N VAL A 115 13.78 8.23 -17.10
CA VAL A 115 13.79 9.06 -18.31
C VAL A 115 15.21 9.29 -18.81
N LEU A 116 16.15 9.64 -17.92
CA LEU A 116 17.55 9.84 -18.27
C LEU A 116 18.20 8.56 -18.82
N ASP A 117 17.94 7.41 -18.19
CA ASP A 117 18.44 6.12 -18.67
C ASP A 117 17.90 5.79 -20.07
N MET A 118 16.61 6.05 -20.31
CA MET A 118 15.99 5.86 -21.63
C MET A 118 16.58 6.80 -22.69
N GLU A 119 16.78 8.07 -22.35
CA GLU A 119 17.40 9.06 -23.24
C GLU A 119 18.82 8.63 -23.62
N GLN A 120 19.60 8.15 -22.66
CA GLN A 120 20.95 7.65 -22.91
C GLN A 120 20.94 6.42 -23.84
N GLU A 121 20.03 5.47 -23.63
CA GLU A 121 19.91 4.30 -24.50
C GLU A 121 19.46 4.66 -25.93
N ILE A 122 18.52 5.59 -26.06
CA ILE A 122 18.09 6.12 -27.36
C ILE A 122 19.27 6.79 -28.08
N ASN A 123 20.02 7.64 -27.39
CA ASN A 123 21.18 8.32 -27.97
C ASN A 123 22.22 7.32 -28.49
N LEU A 124 22.55 6.27 -27.71
CA LEU A 124 23.47 5.22 -28.15
C LEU A 124 22.97 4.48 -29.39
N ARG A 125 21.67 4.17 -29.46
CA ARG A 125 21.07 3.52 -30.64
C ARG A 125 21.10 4.42 -31.86
N VAL A 126 20.75 5.70 -31.70
CA VAL A 126 20.78 6.68 -32.79
C VAL A 126 22.20 6.87 -33.29
N GLU A 127 23.18 7.00 -32.41
CA GLU A 127 24.58 7.17 -32.78
C GLU A 127 25.12 5.96 -33.55
N LYS A 128 24.82 4.74 -33.08
CA LYS A 128 25.15 3.52 -33.83
C LYS A 128 24.50 3.52 -35.22
N HIS A 129 23.22 3.88 -35.31
CA HIS A 129 22.51 3.90 -36.58
C HIS A 129 23.09 4.93 -37.56
N LEU A 130 23.47 6.12 -37.06
CA LEU A 130 24.14 7.14 -37.85
C LEU A 130 25.51 6.68 -38.35
N GLN A 131 26.30 6.01 -37.50
CA GLN A 131 27.59 5.44 -37.91
C GLN A 131 27.41 4.38 -39.01
N ASP A 132 26.43 3.49 -38.86
CA ASP A 132 26.10 2.48 -39.87
C ASP A 132 25.66 3.14 -41.20
N LEU A 133 24.83 4.18 -41.13
CA LEU A 133 24.38 4.93 -42.31
C LEU A 133 25.55 5.63 -43.01
N CYS A 134 26.41 6.32 -42.26
CA CYS A 134 27.60 6.97 -42.82
C CYS A 134 28.54 5.97 -43.50
N ARG A 135 28.73 4.79 -42.91
CA ARG A 135 29.52 3.71 -43.52
C ARG A 135 28.89 3.22 -44.82
N ASN A 136 27.59 2.95 -44.83
CA ASN A 136 26.88 2.50 -46.03
C ASN A 136 26.97 3.52 -47.17
N ILE A 137 26.86 4.82 -46.84
CA ILE A 137 27.01 5.91 -47.82
C ILE A 137 28.44 5.96 -48.36
N ALA A 138 29.46 5.81 -47.50
CA ALA A 138 30.86 5.80 -47.91
C ALA A 138 31.18 4.61 -48.84
N ASP A 139 30.68 3.42 -48.51
CA ASP A 139 30.84 2.22 -49.34
C ASP A 139 30.14 2.39 -50.69
N TYR A 140 28.91 2.90 -50.70
CA TYR A 140 28.20 3.20 -51.94
C TYR A 140 28.95 4.21 -52.81
N ALA A 141 29.43 5.31 -52.22
CA ALA A 141 30.18 6.34 -52.95
C ALA A 141 31.49 5.78 -53.52
N LYS A 142 32.19 4.93 -52.75
CA LYS A 142 33.40 4.24 -53.20
C LYS A 142 33.14 3.32 -54.38
N ASP A 143 32.05 2.57 -54.35
CA ASP A 143 31.69 1.66 -55.44
C ASP A 143 31.24 2.43 -56.70
N GLN A 144 30.51 3.54 -56.54
CA GLN A 144 30.20 4.44 -57.67
C GLN A 144 31.47 5.03 -58.29
N LEU A 145 32.46 5.41 -57.47
CA LEU A 145 33.72 5.97 -57.95
C LEU A 145 34.54 4.91 -58.71
N LYS A 146 34.59 3.67 -58.22
CA LYS A 146 35.22 2.56 -58.96
C LYS A 146 34.55 2.33 -60.31
N LEU A 147 33.22 2.31 -60.36
CA LEU A 147 32.48 2.16 -61.63
C LEU A 147 32.76 3.32 -62.59
N ALA A 148 32.86 4.55 -62.09
CA ALA A 148 33.20 5.71 -62.90
C ALA A 148 34.61 5.60 -63.49
N VAL A 149 35.61 5.23 -62.67
CA VAL A 149 36.99 5.00 -63.13
C VAL A 149 37.04 3.90 -64.18
N GLN A 150 36.40 2.76 -63.93
CA GLN A 150 36.37 1.65 -64.90
C GLN A 150 35.78 2.08 -66.24
N ARG A 151 34.66 2.83 -66.23
CA ARG A 151 34.08 3.36 -67.47
C ARG A 151 35.00 4.32 -68.18
N THR A 152 35.73 5.17 -67.45
CA THR A 152 36.72 6.07 -68.05
C THR A 152 37.87 5.29 -68.69
N ASP A 153 38.37 4.25 -68.04
CA ASP A 153 39.43 3.38 -68.57
C ASP A 153 38.94 2.62 -69.81
N ASP A 154 37.76 2.01 -69.76
CA ASP A 154 37.14 1.30 -70.89
C ASP A 154 36.93 2.23 -72.09
N ASN A 155 36.43 3.45 -71.85
CA ASN A 155 36.25 4.48 -72.89
C ASN A 155 37.60 4.92 -73.48
N THR A 156 38.62 5.10 -72.65
CA THR A 156 39.96 5.49 -73.10
C THR A 156 40.58 4.38 -73.95
N GLY A 157 40.43 3.11 -73.56
CA GLY A 157 40.87 1.96 -74.35
C GLY A 157 40.15 1.86 -75.69
N THR A 158 38.84 2.09 -75.71
CA THR A 158 38.04 2.12 -76.95
C THR A 158 38.52 3.23 -77.90
N LEU A 159 38.69 4.45 -77.38
CA LEU A 159 39.18 5.59 -78.16
C LEU A 159 40.59 5.34 -78.74
N MET A 160 41.52 4.80 -77.94
CA MET A 160 42.86 4.48 -78.41
C MET A 160 42.86 3.41 -79.51
N ASN A 161 41.96 2.43 -79.42
CA ASN A 161 41.83 1.38 -80.42
C ASN A 161 41.25 1.93 -81.73
N ASP A 162 40.22 2.79 -81.66
CA ASP A 162 39.64 3.46 -82.81
C ASP A 162 40.68 4.35 -83.52
N GLU A 163 41.47 5.13 -82.75
CA GLU A 163 42.54 5.97 -83.31
C GLU A 163 43.66 5.15 -83.97
N LEU A 164 44.06 4.01 -83.37
CA LEU A 164 45.04 3.10 -83.97
C LEU A 164 44.51 2.49 -85.27
N GLN A 165 43.24 2.07 -85.30
CA GLN A 165 42.60 1.53 -86.49
C GLN A 165 42.54 2.58 -87.61
N ASP A 166 42.21 3.83 -87.30
CA ASP A 166 42.21 4.93 -88.26
C ASP A 166 43.61 5.21 -88.81
N GLN A 167 44.65 5.18 -87.96
CA GLN A 167 46.03 5.29 -88.41
C GLN A 167 46.44 4.16 -89.35
N GLN A 168 46.06 2.91 -89.05
CA GLN A 168 46.33 1.76 -89.91
C GLN A 168 45.60 1.88 -91.25
N ASN A 169 44.32 2.28 -91.24
CA ASN A 169 43.53 2.50 -92.44
C ASN A 169 44.16 3.60 -93.33
N MET A 170 44.64 4.70 -92.73
CA MET A 170 45.35 5.76 -93.46
C MET A 170 46.66 5.27 -94.08
N GLN A 171 47.45 4.47 -93.35
CA GLN A 171 48.68 3.88 -93.90
C GLN A 171 48.37 2.93 -95.06
N GLN A 172 47.38 2.04 -94.93
CA GLN A 172 46.96 1.15 -96.02
C GLN A 172 46.48 1.94 -97.24
N ALA A 173 45.69 2.99 -97.04
CA ALA A 173 45.24 3.86 -98.13
C ALA A 173 46.38 4.64 -98.79
N SER A 174 47.42 5.01 -98.03
CA SER A 174 48.64 5.63 -98.56
C SER A 174 49.45 4.64 -99.41
N ILE A 175 49.63 3.41 -98.93
CA ILE A 175 50.29 2.32 -99.66
C ILE A 175 49.52 2.00 -100.95
N ALA A 176 48.19 1.84 -100.87
CA ALA A 176 47.34 1.55 -102.03
C ALA A 176 47.44 2.66 -103.09
N ARG A 177 47.40 3.94 -102.68
CA ARG A 177 47.59 5.08 -103.60
C ARG A 177 48.97 5.07 -104.25
N SER A 178 50.01 4.74 -103.49
CA SER A 178 51.39 4.65 -104.02
C SER A 178 51.53 3.51 -105.03
N LEU A 179 50.92 2.35 -104.76
CA LEU A 179 50.89 1.21 -105.68
C LEU A 179 50.09 1.51 -106.95
N LEU A 180 48.94 2.17 -106.82
CA LEU A 180 48.13 2.64 -107.95
C LEU A 180 48.92 3.63 -108.81
N SER A 181 49.59 4.61 -108.20
CA SER A 181 50.43 5.57 -108.92
C SER A 181 51.59 4.88 -109.64
N TRP A 182 52.25 3.90 -108.99
CA TRP A 182 53.29 3.09 -109.63
C TRP A 182 52.73 2.29 -110.82
N PHE A 183 51.55 1.69 -110.66
CA PHE A 183 50.87 0.95 -111.72
C PHE A 183 50.50 1.88 -112.90
N GLU A 184 49.87 3.03 -112.65
CA GLU A 184 49.55 4.02 -113.68
C GLU A 184 50.80 4.56 -114.38
N ALA A 185 51.89 4.80 -113.65
CA ALA A 185 53.18 5.20 -114.23
C ALA A 185 53.78 4.11 -115.14
N SER A 186 53.57 2.83 -114.81
CA SER A 186 54.03 1.71 -115.65
C SER A 186 53.20 1.53 -116.93
N TYR A 187 51.92 1.89 -116.94
CA TYR A 187 51.05 1.87 -118.14
C TYR A 187 51.23 3.09 -119.07
N THR A 188 51.59 4.25 -118.53
CA THR A 188 51.84 5.47 -119.32
C THR A 188 53.22 5.43 -120.01
N ASN A 189 54.20 4.73 -119.44
CA ASN A 189 55.50 4.50 -120.08
C ASN A 189 55.46 3.46 -121.22
N THR A 190 54.38 2.67 -121.34
CA THR A 190 54.24 1.65 -122.39
C THR A 190 53.43 2.11 -123.60
N THR A 191 52.76 3.27 -123.54
CA THR A 191 52.06 3.88 -124.69
C THR A 191 52.85 5.02 -125.36
N ALA A 192 54.09 5.27 -124.94
CA ALA A 192 54.98 6.31 -125.48
C ALA A 192 56.17 5.76 -126.32
N GLN A 193 56.04 4.58 -126.93
CA GLN A 193 56.96 4.07 -127.96
C GLN A 193 56.23 3.82 -129.27
#